data_AF-A0A7S0LN89-F1
#
_entry.id   AF-A0A7S0LN89-F1
#
_cell.length_a   1.000
_cell.length_b   1.000
_cell.length_c   1.000
_cell.angle_alpha   90.00
_cell.angle_beta   90.00
_cell.angle_gamma   90.00
#
_symmetry.space_group_name_H-M   'P 1'
#
loop_
_entity.id
_entity.type
_entity.pdbx_description
1 polymer ?
#
loop_
_entity_poly.entity_id
_entity_poly.type
_entity_poly.pdbx_seq_one_letter_code
_entity_poly.pdbx_strand_id
1 'polypeptide(L)'
;EYRNIGKTVCVQFVIGLLTYQGDGHDEETVDRLFHEQRRYGDLALVNAREPTRDPYRGDPKCTGEKIVAWFQQLVVTHRDARFVIKADWDTWIHTPKLEANLRHLAKAKEPSYFGNTLWCSYSVADYQPCGYGFGPLQAAGAQKVECPLLPHGRDAVGPFPYAAGLFWGVSYDVVRWIAGSRWACR
;
A
#
# COMPACT_ATOMS: atom_id res chain seq x y z
N GLU A 1 8.18 -24.08 -0.40
CA GLU A 1 8.19 -22.79 -1.09
C GLU A 1 8.05 -22.99 -2.60
N TYR A 2 7.38 -22.09 -3.32
CA TYR A 2 7.20 -22.22 -4.76
C TYR A 2 8.49 -21.91 -5.52
N ARG A 3 8.76 -22.65 -6.60
CA ARG A 3 10.04 -22.58 -7.35
C ARG A 3 10.33 -21.25 -8.04
N ASN A 4 9.33 -20.38 -8.18
CA ASN A 4 9.44 -19.09 -8.84
C ASN A 4 9.86 -17.95 -7.88
N ILE A 5 9.75 -18.17 -6.57
CA ILE A 5 10.26 -17.25 -5.55
C ILE A 5 11.80 -17.24 -5.62
N GLY A 6 12.40 -16.05 -5.57
CA GLY A 6 13.84 -15.83 -5.73
C GLY A 6 14.35 -15.95 -7.17
N LYS A 7 13.46 -16.18 -8.16
CA LYS A 7 13.82 -16.26 -9.58
C LYS A 7 13.09 -15.24 -10.44
N THR A 8 11.76 -15.34 -10.46
CA THR A 8 10.88 -14.44 -11.22
C THR A 8 9.96 -13.65 -10.31
N VAL A 9 9.86 -14.05 -9.04
CA VAL A 9 9.13 -13.35 -7.98
C VAL A 9 10.11 -13.01 -6.85
N CYS A 10 10.24 -11.72 -6.55
CA CYS A 10 10.89 -11.24 -5.34
C CYS A 10 9.83 -10.98 -4.28
N VAL A 11 10.10 -11.36 -3.03
CA VAL A 11 9.20 -11.15 -1.89
C VAL A 11 9.91 -10.25 -0.90
N GLN A 12 9.19 -9.26 -0.37
CA GLN A 12 9.68 -8.38 0.68
C GLN A 12 8.59 -8.10 1.71
N PHE A 13 8.97 -8.00 2.99
CA PHE A 13 8.13 -7.49 4.06
C PHE A 13 8.34 -5.99 4.21
N VAL A 14 7.27 -5.21 4.06
CA VAL A 14 7.34 -3.75 4.11
C VAL A 14 7.06 -3.28 5.53
N ILE A 15 8.08 -2.69 6.17
CA ILE A 15 8.01 -2.23 7.55
C ILE A 15 8.29 -0.73 7.59
N GLY A 16 7.37 0.02 8.20
CA GLY A 16 7.52 1.42 8.53
C GLY A 16 8.42 1.61 9.74
N LEU A 17 9.36 2.55 9.64
CA LEU A 17 10.29 2.89 10.72
C LEU A 17 9.73 3.87 11.74
N LEU A 18 8.52 4.38 11.50
CA LEU A 18 7.83 5.29 12.43
C LEU A 18 6.62 4.58 13.06
N THR A 19 6.36 4.90 14.32
CA THR A 19 5.10 4.58 15.00
C THR A 19 3.94 5.31 14.34
N TYR A 20 2.71 4.98 14.72
CA TYR A 20 1.52 5.70 14.22
C TYR A 20 1.55 7.20 14.55
N GLN A 21 2.17 7.58 15.68
CA GLN A 21 2.33 8.96 16.10
C GLN A 21 3.37 9.72 15.25
N GLY A 22 4.18 9.01 14.45
CA GLY A 22 5.27 9.59 13.68
C GLY A 22 6.62 9.60 14.42
N ASP A 23 6.67 9.05 15.63
CA ASP A 23 7.91 8.88 16.38
C ASP A 23 8.70 7.70 15.82
N GLY A 24 10.02 7.68 16.00
CA GLY A 24 10.81 6.47 15.71
C GLY A 24 10.44 5.33 16.66
N HIS A 25 10.61 4.08 16.20
CA HIS A 25 10.60 2.93 17.12
C HIS A 25 11.76 3.01 18.11
N ASP A 26 11.66 2.30 19.24
CA ASP A 26 12.76 2.19 20.20
C ASP A 26 14.02 1.55 19.60
N GLU A 27 15.18 1.83 20.19
CA GLU A 27 16.48 1.37 19.69
C GLU A 27 16.56 -0.16 19.57
N GLU A 28 15.98 -0.90 20.52
CA GLU A 28 15.98 -2.37 20.49
C GLU A 28 15.20 -2.90 19.27
N THR A 29 14.02 -2.34 19.01
CA THR A 29 13.20 -2.70 17.85
C THR A 29 13.93 -2.38 16.55
N VAL A 30 14.53 -1.19 16.44
CA VAL A 30 15.31 -0.78 15.27
C VAL A 30 16.49 -1.72 15.03
N ASP A 31 17.25 -2.04 16.07
CA ASP A 31 18.40 -2.96 15.98
C ASP A 31 17.98 -4.36 15.55
N ARG A 32 16.84 -4.85 16.05
CA ARG A 32 16.26 -6.15 15.64
C ARG A 32 15.87 -6.15 14.16
N LEU A 33 15.19 -5.09 13.69
CA LEU A 33 14.82 -4.96 12.27
C LEU A 33 16.06 -4.92 11.37
N PHE A 34 17.09 -4.17 11.74
CA PHE A 34 18.35 -4.14 10.98
C PHE A 34 19.11 -5.47 11.05
N HIS A 35 19.07 -6.18 12.18
CA HIS A 35 19.64 -7.52 12.28
C HIS A 35 18.93 -8.51 11.34
N GLU A 36 17.60 -8.50 11.33
CA GLU A 36 16.79 -9.33 10.45
C GLU A 36 17.05 -9.00 8.97
N GLN A 37 17.09 -7.71 8.61
CA GLN A 37 17.42 -7.29 7.25
C GLN A 37 18.82 -7.74 6.81
N ARG A 38 19.83 -7.67 7.70
CA ARG A 38 21.17 -8.18 7.39
C ARG A 38 21.20 -9.70 7.22
N ARG A 39 20.35 -10.42 7.94
CA ARG A 39 20.32 -11.88 7.96
C ARG A 39 19.59 -12.47 6.75
N TYR A 40 18.47 -11.87 6.35
CA TYR A 40 17.58 -12.43 5.32
C TYR A 40 17.48 -11.57 4.05
N GLY A 41 17.68 -10.26 4.15
CA GLY A 41 17.67 -9.34 3.00
C GLY A 41 16.30 -9.13 2.36
N ASP A 42 15.22 -9.52 3.04
CA ASP A 42 13.85 -9.52 2.55
C ASP A 42 12.95 -8.47 3.24
N LEU A 43 13.50 -7.55 4.03
CA LEU A 43 12.78 -6.39 4.54
C LEU A 43 12.93 -5.18 3.61
N ALA A 44 11.83 -4.48 3.41
CA ALA A 44 11.77 -3.13 2.85
C ALA A 44 11.46 -2.17 4.01
N LEU A 45 12.51 -1.69 4.67
CA LEU A 45 12.41 -0.70 5.74
C LEU A 45 12.17 0.69 5.13
N VAL A 46 11.02 1.30 5.39
CA VAL A 46 10.61 2.58 4.81
C VAL A 46 10.40 3.64 5.89
N ASN A 47 10.78 4.89 5.61
CA ASN A 47 10.56 6.01 6.52
C ASN A 47 9.09 6.48 6.45
N ALA A 48 8.20 5.70 7.04
CA ALA A 48 6.77 5.94 7.07
C ALA A 48 6.14 5.35 8.34
N ARG A 49 4.98 5.87 8.70
CA ARG A 49 4.19 5.39 9.84
C ARG A 49 3.66 3.97 9.65
N GLU A 50 3.79 3.15 10.69
CA GLU A 50 3.08 1.89 10.85
C GLU A 50 1.59 2.15 11.12
N PRO A 51 0.66 1.47 10.42
CA PRO A 51 -0.75 1.52 10.78
C PRO A 51 -0.94 0.83 12.13
N THR A 52 -1.54 1.53 13.08
CA THR A 52 -1.98 0.92 14.35
C THR A 52 -3.50 0.90 14.38
N ARG A 53 -4.03 -0.01 15.21
CA ARG A 53 -5.42 0.03 15.61
C ARG A 53 -5.51 0.99 16.79
N ASP A 54 -5.79 2.27 16.54
CA ASP A 54 -6.14 3.21 17.61
C ASP A 54 -7.48 2.76 18.21
N PRO A 55 -7.55 2.39 19.50
CA PRO A 55 -8.80 1.96 20.12
C PRO A 55 -9.75 3.12 20.44
N TYR A 56 -9.29 4.38 20.38
CA TYR A 56 -10.06 5.58 20.74
C TYR A 56 -10.51 6.40 19.52
N ARG A 57 -9.89 6.19 18.37
CA ARG A 57 -10.31 6.71 17.06
C ARG A 57 -10.67 5.50 16.22
N GLY A 58 -11.91 5.35 15.78
CA GLY A 58 -12.29 4.20 14.95
C GLY A 58 -11.32 3.99 13.77
N ASP A 59 -10.76 2.79 13.64
CA ASP A 59 -9.79 2.31 12.62
C ASP A 59 -9.19 3.38 11.67
N PRO A 60 -8.28 4.27 12.13
CA PRO A 60 -7.51 5.11 11.22
C PRO A 60 -6.37 4.27 10.64
N LYS A 61 -6.57 3.75 9.43
CA LYS A 61 -5.53 2.99 8.71
C LYS A 61 -4.64 4.00 7.95
N CYS A 62 -3.56 4.47 8.58
CA CYS A 62 -2.45 5.20 7.90
C CYS A 62 -1.67 4.30 6.89
N THR A 63 -2.34 3.47 6.09
CA THR A 63 -1.67 2.57 5.15
C THR A 63 -1.14 3.29 3.92
N GLY A 64 -1.71 4.45 3.56
CA GLY A 64 -1.34 5.21 2.38
C GLY A 64 0.13 5.66 2.39
N GLU A 65 0.58 6.23 3.51
CA GLU A 65 1.95 6.73 3.65
C GLU A 65 3.00 5.64 3.45
N LYS A 66 2.80 4.48 4.10
CA LYS A 66 3.70 3.33 3.94
C LYS A 66 3.75 2.83 2.50
N ILE A 67 2.61 2.75 1.82
CA ILE A 67 2.56 2.33 0.42
C ILE A 67 3.29 3.32 -0.50
N VAL A 68 3.11 4.62 -0.29
CA VAL A 68 3.81 5.65 -1.06
C VAL A 68 5.32 5.59 -0.83
N ALA A 69 5.77 5.49 0.42
CA ALA A 69 7.18 5.36 0.75
C ALA A 69 7.81 4.08 0.16
N TRP A 70 7.06 2.98 0.17
CA TRP A 70 7.48 1.74 -0.48
C TRP A 70 7.61 1.92 -2.00
N PHE A 71 6.64 2.56 -2.65
CA PHE A 71 6.73 2.84 -4.09
C PHE A 71 7.94 3.71 -4.44
N GLN A 72 8.27 4.72 -3.63
CA GLN A 72 9.47 5.53 -3.78
C GLN A 72 10.76 4.70 -3.66
N GLN A 73 10.80 3.73 -2.74
CA GLN A 73 11.93 2.80 -2.65
C GLN A 73 12.01 1.88 -3.88
N LEU A 74 10.89 1.29 -4.32
CA LEU A 74 10.83 0.34 -5.44
C LEU A 74 11.32 0.95 -6.76
N VAL A 75 11.02 2.23 -7.02
CA VAL A 75 11.50 2.89 -8.26
C VAL A 75 13.02 3.04 -8.30
N VAL A 76 13.69 2.96 -7.14
CA VAL A 76 15.14 2.96 -7.04
C VAL A 76 15.69 1.53 -7.09
N THR A 77 15.13 0.61 -6.31
CA THR A 77 15.71 -0.72 -6.04
C THR A 77 15.26 -1.82 -6.99
N HIS A 78 14.10 -1.69 -7.64
CA HIS A 78 13.48 -2.75 -8.44
C HIS A 78 13.01 -2.26 -9.81
N ARG A 79 13.92 -1.61 -10.56
CA ARG A 79 13.61 -1.00 -11.87
C ARG A 79 13.16 -1.98 -12.95
N ASP A 80 13.55 -3.25 -12.80
CA ASP A 80 13.24 -4.30 -13.76
C ASP A 80 11.93 -5.05 -13.43
N ALA A 81 11.28 -4.71 -12.32
CA ALA A 81 9.99 -5.29 -11.97
C ALA A 81 8.93 -4.87 -13.00
N ARG A 82 8.11 -5.83 -13.45
CA ARG A 82 6.97 -5.50 -14.34
C ARG A 82 5.69 -5.17 -13.56
N PHE A 83 5.49 -5.86 -12.44
CA PHE A 83 4.35 -5.67 -11.55
C PHE A 83 4.82 -5.66 -10.11
N VAL A 84 4.09 -4.91 -9.29
CA VAL A 84 4.23 -4.84 -7.85
C VAL A 84 2.93 -5.32 -7.23
N ILE A 85 3.04 -6.21 -6.26
CA ILE A 85 1.91 -6.87 -5.62
C ILE A 85 1.96 -6.57 -4.13
N LYS A 86 0.90 -5.97 -3.59
CA LYS A 86 0.72 -5.86 -2.15
C LYS A 86 -0.09 -7.05 -1.67
N ALA A 87 0.36 -7.61 -0.55
CA ALA A 87 -0.38 -8.60 0.22
C ALA A 87 -0.32 -8.24 1.70
N ASP A 88 -1.38 -8.55 2.47
CA ASP A 88 -1.26 -8.60 3.93
C ASP A 88 -0.53 -9.89 4.36
N TRP A 89 0.13 -9.85 5.51
CA TRP A 89 0.96 -10.95 6.01
C TRP A 89 0.15 -12.24 6.29
N ASP A 90 -1.16 -12.12 6.45
CA ASP A 90 -2.12 -13.21 6.66
C ASP A 90 -2.77 -13.70 5.34
N THR A 91 -2.23 -13.29 4.18
CA THR A 91 -2.72 -13.69 2.86
C THR A 91 -1.97 -14.89 2.30
N TRP A 92 -2.69 -15.95 1.92
CA TRP A 92 -2.10 -17.03 1.12
C TRP A 92 -2.11 -16.70 -0.38
N ILE A 93 -0.95 -16.75 -1.04
CA ILE A 93 -0.81 -16.46 -2.48
C ILE A 93 -0.23 -17.65 -3.23
N HIS A 94 -0.96 -18.13 -4.23
CA HIS A 94 -0.47 -19.13 -5.17
C HIS A 94 0.42 -18.50 -6.24
N THR A 95 1.68 -18.20 -5.93
CA THR A 95 2.56 -17.38 -6.78
C THR A 95 2.75 -17.89 -8.22
N PRO A 96 2.78 -19.21 -8.55
CA PRO A 96 2.88 -19.65 -9.95
C PRO A 96 1.66 -19.29 -10.81
N LYS A 97 0.45 -19.36 -10.24
CA LYS A 97 -0.78 -18.99 -10.94
C LYS A 97 -0.88 -17.49 -11.12
N LEU A 98 -0.50 -16.73 -10.09
CA LEU A 98 -0.40 -15.28 -10.18
C LEU A 98 0.57 -14.88 -11.30
N GLU A 99 1.77 -15.44 -11.32
CA GLU A 99 2.76 -15.17 -12.36
C GLU A 99 2.24 -15.50 -13.77
N ALA A 100 1.59 -16.65 -13.95
CA ALA A 100 0.98 -17.02 -15.24
C ALA A 100 -0.05 -15.98 -15.72
N ASN A 101 -0.90 -15.50 -14.82
CA ASN A 101 -1.89 -14.46 -15.12
C ASN A 101 -1.22 -13.11 -15.45
N LEU A 102 -0.21 -12.70 -14.68
CA LEU A 102 0.53 -11.47 -14.91
C LEU A 102 1.32 -11.50 -16.23
N ARG A 103 1.86 -12.66 -16.62
CA ARG A 103 2.49 -12.84 -17.93
C ARG A 103 1.49 -12.67 -19.08
N HIS A 104 0.24 -13.07 -18.88
CA HIS A 104 -0.81 -12.80 -19.85
C HIS A 104 -1.14 -11.29 -19.90
N LEU A 105 -1.36 -10.67 -18.74
CA LEU A 105 -1.65 -9.24 -18.64
C LEU A 105 -0.54 -8.38 -19.24
N ALA A 106 0.73 -8.74 -19.04
CA ALA A 106 1.89 -8.04 -19.60
C ALA A 106 1.86 -7.91 -21.13
N LYS A 107 1.17 -8.82 -21.84
CA LYS A 107 1.06 -8.79 -23.30
C LYS A 107 0.23 -7.60 -23.79
N ALA A 108 -0.72 -7.10 -22.99
CA ALA A 108 -1.51 -5.93 -23.32
C ALA A 108 -0.67 -4.64 -23.35
N LYS A 109 0.47 -4.61 -22.63
CA LYS A 109 1.37 -3.46 -22.51
C LYS A 109 0.69 -2.18 -21.98
N GLU A 110 -0.42 -2.30 -21.29
CA GLU A 110 -1.16 -1.20 -20.69
C GLU A 110 -0.79 -1.04 -19.20
N PRO A 111 -0.74 0.21 -18.68
CA PRO A 111 -0.69 0.45 -17.24
C PRO A 111 -1.87 -0.24 -16.57
N SER A 112 -1.60 -1.02 -15.53
CA SER A 112 -2.60 -1.86 -14.87
C SER A 112 -2.66 -1.56 -13.39
N TYR A 113 -3.88 -1.50 -12.84
CA TYR A 113 -4.16 -1.53 -11.41
C TYR A 113 -5.33 -2.48 -11.20
N PHE A 114 -5.14 -3.51 -10.38
CA PHE A 114 -6.10 -4.61 -10.23
C PHE A 114 -6.21 -5.10 -8.80
N GLY A 115 -7.38 -5.65 -8.49
CA GLY A 115 -7.77 -6.20 -7.20
C GLY A 115 -9.29 -6.06 -7.01
N ASN A 116 -9.77 -6.27 -5.78
CA ASN A 116 -11.18 -6.06 -5.48
C ASN A 116 -11.47 -4.57 -5.47
N THR A 117 -12.30 -4.09 -6.41
CA THR A 117 -12.59 -2.67 -6.55
C THR A 117 -13.63 -2.23 -5.53
N LEU A 118 -13.26 -1.25 -4.69
CA LEU A 118 -14.17 -0.51 -3.82
C LEU A 118 -14.07 0.97 -4.15
N TRP A 119 -14.91 1.77 -3.50
CA TRP A 119 -14.93 3.22 -3.61
C TRP A 119 -14.72 3.85 -2.25
N CYS A 120 -13.86 4.86 -2.17
CA CYS A 120 -13.70 5.66 -0.96
C CYS A 120 -13.23 7.08 -1.29
N SER A 121 -13.40 7.97 -0.32
CA SER A 121 -12.82 9.31 -0.30
C SER A 121 -11.56 9.31 0.57
N TYR A 122 -10.73 10.34 0.40
CA TYR A 122 -9.50 10.50 1.17
C TYR A 122 -9.35 11.92 1.68
N SER A 123 -9.03 12.05 2.96
CA SER A 123 -8.49 13.29 3.50
C SER A 123 -7.03 13.42 3.07
N VAL A 124 -6.73 14.50 2.34
CA VAL A 124 -5.41 14.71 1.72
C VAL A 124 -4.34 15.11 2.74
N ALA A 125 -4.74 15.77 3.83
CA ALA A 125 -3.80 16.28 4.82
C ALA A 125 -3.14 15.18 5.65
N ASP A 126 -3.85 14.08 5.91
CA ASP A 126 -3.46 13.02 6.83
C ASP A 126 -3.50 11.61 6.20
N TYR A 127 -3.76 11.53 4.89
CA TYR A 127 -3.86 10.28 4.13
C TYR A 127 -4.91 9.29 4.68
N GLN A 128 -5.96 9.81 5.33
CA GLN A 128 -6.99 8.97 5.93
C GLN A 128 -8.10 8.64 4.92
N PRO A 129 -8.40 7.36 4.68
CA PRO A 129 -9.57 6.97 3.90
C PRO A 129 -10.87 7.16 4.69
N CYS A 130 -11.94 7.57 4.02
CA CYS A 130 -13.27 7.73 4.60
C CYS A 130 -14.37 7.57 3.54
N GLY A 131 -15.62 7.34 3.96
CA GLY A 131 -16.75 7.30 3.03
C GLY A 131 -16.69 6.08 2.10
N TYR A 132 -16.70 4.88 2.68
CA TYR A 132 -16.55 3.64 1.92
C TYR A 132 -17.84 3.20 1.22
N GLY A 133 -17.70 2.53 0.09
CA GLY A 133 -18.81 1.86 -0.58
C GLY A 133 -18.38 0.82 -1.60
N PHE A 134 -19.30 -0.11 -1.89
CA PHE A 134 -19.15 -1.06 -2.99
C PHE A 134 -19.39 -0.41 -4.37
N GLY A 135 -19.91 0.82 -4.39
CA GLY A 135 -20.13 1.61 -5.59
C GLY A 135 -20.11 3.11 -5.31
N PRO A 136 -20.07 3.95 -6.37
CA PRO A 136 -19.87 5.39 -6.26
C PRO A 136 -20.98 6.09 -5.46
N LEU A 137 -22.24 5.67 -5.63
CA LEU A 137 -23.38 6.28 -4.92
C LEU A 137 -23.35 5.98 -3.42
N GLN A 138 -23.00 4.74 -3.05
CA GLN A 138 -22.88 4.35 -1.65
C GLN A 138 -21.73 5.11 -0.99
N ALA A 139 -20.57 5.17 -1.65
CA ALA A 139 -19.41 5.89 -1.15
C ALA A 139 -19.68 7.41 -1.03
N ALA A 140 -20.41 8.01 -1.97
CA ALA A 140 -20.79 9.42 -1.87
C ALA A 140 -21.79 9.69 -0.72
N GLY A 141 -22.67 8.74 -0.44
CA GLY A 141 -23.54 8.78 0.74
C GLY A 141 -22.73 8.68 2.04
N ALA A 142 -21.85 7.69 2.12
CA ALA A 142 -20.97 7.48 3.27
C ALA A 142 -20.02 8.65 3.50
N GLN A 143 -19.49 9.27 2.45
CA GLN A 143 -18.62 10.45 2.53
C GLN A 143 -19.27 11.59 3.31
N LYS A 144 -20.57 11.83 3.13
CA LYS A 144 -21.32 12.89 3.85
C LYS A 144 -21.46 12.63 5.35
N VAL A 145 -21.35 11.37 5.77
CA VAL A 145 -21.59 10.94 7.15
C VAL A 145 -20.27 10.65 7.88
N GLU A 146 -19.36 9.92 7.23
CA GLU A 146 -18.12 9.41 7.82
C GLU A 146 -16.99 10.44 7.78
N CYS A 147 -16.75 11.09 6.62
CA CYS A 147 -15.60 11.97 6.47
C CYS A 147 -15.61 13.17 7.44
N PRO A 148 -16.75 13.84 7.74
CA PRO A 148 -16.79 14.93 8.71
C PRO A 148 -16.40 14.53 10.15
N LEU A 149 -16.35 13.23 10.47
CA LEU A 149 -15.95 12.72 11.78
C LEU A 149 -14.42 12.64 11.93
N LEU A 150 -13.67 12.69 10.83
CA LEU A 150 -12.22 12.64 10.84
C LEU A 150 -11.61 14.05 10.95
N PRO A 151 -10.44 14.18 11.59
CA PRO A 151 -9.61 15.38 11.43
C PRO A 151 -9.39 15.66 9.94
N HIS A 152 -9.60 16.90 9.51
CA HIS A 152 -9.48 17.33 8.09
C HIS A 152 -10.39 16.61 7.07
N GLY A 153 -11.28 15.70 7.50
CA GLY A 153 -12.12 14.94 6.58
C GLY A 153 -13.24 15.77 5.92
N ARG A 154 -13.48 17.01 6.34
CA ARG A 154 -14.33 17.95 5.60
C ARG A 154 -13.74 18.33 4.24
N ASP A 155 -12.42 18.26 4.11
CA ASP A 155 -11.69 18.52 2.87
C ASP A 155 -11.39 17.22 2.09
N ALA A 156 -12.05 16.13 2.45
CA ALA A 156 -11.86 14.84 1.78
C ALA A 156 -12.30 14.90 0.32
N VAL A 157 -11.46 14.36 -0.56
CA VAL A 157 -11.70 14.29 -2.00
C VAL A 157 -12.19 12.89 -2.40
N GLY A 158 -13.05 12.81 -3.42
CA GLY A 158 -13.61 11.56 -3.91
C GLY A 158 -15.15 11.56 -3.92
N PRO A 159 -15.78 10.36 -3.98
CA PRO A 159 -15.15 9.05 -3.92
C PRO A 159 -14.47 8.63 -5.23
N PHE A 160 -13.35 7.91 -5.12
CA PHE A 160 -12.61 7.32 -6.25
C PHE A 160 -12.61 5.79 -6.17
N PRO A 161 -12.56 5.09 -7.31
CA PRO A 161 -12.36 3.64 -7.31
C PRO A 161 -10.92 3.32 -6.89
N TYR A 162 -10.75 2.29 -6.06
CA TYR A 162 -9.44 1.78 -5.65
C TYR A 162 -9.49 0.26 -5.44
N ALA A 163 -8.33 -0.39 -5.51
CA ALA A 163 -8.22 -1.81 -5.18
C ALA A 163 -8.01 -2.00 -3.67
N ALA A 164 -8.89 -2.77 -3.05
CA ALA A 164 -8.96 -2.96 -1.61
C ALA A 164 -8.76 -4.43 -1.20
N GLY A 165 -8.56 -4.61 0.10
CA GLY A 165 -8.49 -5.91 0.75
C GLY A 165 -7.07 -6.42 0.92
N LEU A 166 -7.00 -7.74 1.15
CA LEU A 166 -5.79 -8.45 1.51
C LEU A 166 -4.77 -8.49 0.35
N PHE A 167 -5.21 -8.29 -0.89
CA PHE A 167 -4.39 -8.43 -2.09
C PHE A 167 -4.78 -7.42 -3.17
N TRP A 168 -3.79 -6.75 -3.75
CA TRP A 168 -3.93 -5.98 -4.98
C TRP A 168 -2.59 -5.86 -5.71
N GLY A 169 -2.62 -5.47 -6.98
CA GLY A 169 -1.41 -5.30 -7.76
C GLY A 169 -1.47 -4.15 -8.76
N VAL A 170 -0.31 -3.65 -9.11
CA VAL A 170 -0.10 -2.53 -10.02
C VAL A 170 1.05 -2.85 -10.98
N SER A 171 0.98 -2.38 -12.21
CA SER A 171 2.15 -2.37 -13.11
C SER A 171 3.19 -1.37 -12.60
N TYR A 172 4.47 -1.65 -12.86
CA TYR A 172 5.57 -0.76 -12.47
C TYR A 172 5.43 0.66 -13.04
N ASP A 173 4.84 0.81 -14.22
CA ASP A 173 4.56 2.13 -14.82
C ASP A 173 3.63 2.98 -13.94
N VAL A 174 2.62 2.37 -13.31
CA VAL A 174 1.73 3.04 -12.36
C VAL A 174 2.47 3.37 -11.07
N VAL A 175 3.31 2.46 -10.55
CA VAL A 175 4.15 2.71 -9.36
C VAL A 175 5.04 3.92 -9.57
N ARG A 176 5.72 3.99 -10.71
CA ARG A 176 6.60 5.11 -11.08
C ARG A 176 5.83 6.43 -11.18
N TRP A 177 4.64 6.40 -11.77
CA TRP A 177 3.79 7.58 -11.85
C TRP A 177 3.34 8.07 -10.47
N ILE A 178 2.91 7.17 -9.58
CA ILE A 178 2.49 7.52 -8.21
C ILE A 178 3.67 8.07 -7.40
N ALA A 179 4.81 7.37 -7.42
CA ALA A 179 6.00 7.76 -6.66
C ALA A 179 6.54 9.15 -7.06
N GLY A 180 6.41 9.52 -8.35
CA GLY A 180 6.79 10.84 -8.86
C GLY A 180 5.68 11.89 -8.83
N SER A 181 4.50 11.57 -8.27
CA SER A 181 3.40 12.51 -8.22
C SER A 181 3.65 13.61 -7.19
N ARG A 182 3.15 14.82 -7.46
CA ARG A 182 3.26 15.97 -6.54
C ARG A 182 2.71 15.73 -5.14
N TRP A 183 1.82 14.75 -5.00
CA TRP A 183 1.20 14.39 -3.73
C TRP A 183 2.13 13.46 -2.93
N ALA A 184 2.85 12.56 -3.61
CA ALA A 184 3.82 11.68 -2.97
C ALA A 184 5.12 12.37 -2.53
N CYS A 185 5.47 13.52 -3.13
CA CYS A 185 6.72 14.24 -2.84
C CYS A 185 6.57 15.40 -1.83
N ARG A 186 5.46 15.46 -1.09
CA ARG A 186 5.26 16.41 0.03
C ARG A 186 5.65 15.75 1.34
#